data_AF-A0A087TGV6-F1
#
_entry.id   AF-A0A087TGV6-F1
#
_cell.length_a   1.000
_cell.length_b   1.000
_cell.length_c   1.000
_cell.angle_alpha   90.00
_cell.angle_beta   90.00
_cell.angle_gamma   90.00
#
_symmetry.space_group_name_H-M   'P 1'
#
loop_
_entity.id
_entity.type
_entity.pdbx_description
1 polymer ?
#
loop_
_entity_poly.entity_id
_entity_poly.type
_entity_poly.pdbx_seq_one_letter_code
_entity_poly.pdbx_strand_id
1 'polypeptide(L)' 'SYNDVRSEAHYLFDVKVTLPENPVTYAWEGGALLAKDPEFPKLIVTRKQFEENGLTFCLDKFDV' A
#
# COMPACT_ATOMS: atom_id res chain seq x y z
N SER A 1 27.66 0.56 -11.66
CA SER A 1 26.36 1.21 -11.92
C SER A 1 25.35 0.13 -12.20
N TYR A 2 24.15 0.27 -11.62
CA TYR A 2 23.13 -0.73 -11.25
C TYR A 2 23.44 -1.54 -9.99
N ASN A 3 22.86 -1.07 -8.88
CA ASN A 3 22.82 -1.72 -7.57
C ASN A 3 21.83 -2.89 -7.65
N ASP A 4 22.34 -4.12 -7.63
CA ASP A 4 21.51 -5.32 -7.56
C ASP A 4 20.90 -5.42 -6.15
N VAL A 5 19.57 -5.56 -6.04
CA VAL A 5 18.88 -5.72 -4.75
C VAL A 5 19.45 -6.90 -3.95
N ARG A 6 19.97 -7.91 -4.64
CA ARG A 6 20.66 -9.06 -4.02
C ARG A 6 21.97 -8.70 -3.33
N SER A 7 22.73 -7.72 -3.83
CA SER A 7 24.04 -7.35 -3.26
C SER A 7 23.90 -6.70 -1.89
N GLU A 8 22.76 -6.06 -1.63
CA GLU A 8 22.46 -5.37 -0.36
C GLU A 8 21.81 -6.29 0.69
N ALA A 9 21.32 -7.47 0.28
CA ALA A 9 20.64 -8.39 1.18
C ALA A 9 21.60 -9.39 1.84
N HIS A 10 21.48 -9.57 3.16
CA HIS A 10 22.24 -10.59 3.89
C HIS A 10 22.07 -11.98 3.27
N TYR A 11 23.15 -12.74 3.15
CA TYR A 11 23.21 -14.00 2.40
C TYR A 11 22.24 -15.09 2.87
N LEU A 12 21.70 -14.98 4.09
CA LEU A 12 20.72 -15.90 4.66
C LEU A 12 19.29 -15.69 4.14
N PHE A 13 18.97 -14.54 3.56
CA PHE A 13 17.63 -14.27 3.02
C PHE A 13 17.61 -14.52 1.53
N ASP A 14 16.51 -15.01 0.98
CA ASP A 14 16.27 -15.10 -0.46
C ASP A 14 15.61 -13.80 -0.95
N VAL A 15 16.08 -13.26 -2.08
CA VAL A 15 15.56 -12.02 -2.65
C VAL A 15 14.70 -12.35 -3.86
N LYS A 16 13.43 -11.97 -3.82
CA LYS A 16 12.48 -12.17 -4.92
C LYS A 16 11.96 -10.83 -5.40
N VAL A 17 12.16 -10.55 -6.68
CA VAL A 17 11.58 -9.39 -7.37
C VAL A 17 10.46 -9.88 -8.26
N THR A 18 9.28 -9.28 -8.13
CA THR A 18 8.10 -9.63 -8.93
C THR A 18 7.66 -8.45 -9.78
N LEU A 19 7.36 -8.70 -11.04
CA LEU A 19 6.73 -7.76 -11.95
C LEU A 19 5.33 -8.27 -12.27
N PRO A 20 4.25 -7.53 -11.96
CA PRO A 20 2.90 -7.92 -12.37
C PRO A 20 2.77 -7.91 -13.89
N GLU A 21 1.82 -8.68 -14.43
CA GLU A 21 1.58 -8.80 -15.87
C GLU A 21 1.24 -7.46 -16.53
N ASN A 22 0.43 -6.63 -15.87
CA ASN A 22 0.08 -5.29 -16.30
C ASN A 22 0.43 -4.24 -15.23
N PRO A 23 1.70 -3.80 -15.13
CA PRO A 23 2.13 -2.87 -14.08
C PRO A 23 1.38 -1.54 -14.08
N VAL A 24 0.86 -1.13 -15.23
CA VAL A 24 0.09 0.12 -15.39
C VAL A 24 -1.26 0.04 -14.67
N THR A 25 -1.94 -1.09 -14.73
CA THR A 25 -3.30 -1.26 -14.16
C THR A 25 -3.31 -2.01 -12.83
N TYR A 26 -2.21 -2.66 -12.46
CA TYR A 26 -2.11 -3.51 -11.28
C TYR A 26 -2.60 -2.83 -9.98
N ALA A 27 -2.20 -1.58 -9.76
CA ALA A 27 -2.64 -0.84 -8.58
C ALA A 27 -4.15 -0.55 -8.59
N TRP A 28 -4.72 -0.26 -9.76
CA TRP A 28 -6.16 -0.02 -9.92
C TRP A 28 -6.97 -1.31 -9.70
N GLU A 29 -6.53 -2.43 -10.26
CA GLU A 29 -7.13 -3.75 -10.07
C GLU A 29 -7.08 -4.17 -8.60
N GLY A 30 -5.94 -3.96 -7.94
CA GLY A 30 -5.78 -4.18 -6.50
C GLY A 30 -6.73 -3.31 -5.68
N GLY A 31 -6.90 -2.04 -6.03
CA GLY A 31 -7.88 -1.15 -5.40
C GLY A 31 -9.33 -1.61 -5.60
N ALA A 32 -9.68 -2.05 -6.81
CA ALA A 32 -11.01 -2.59 -7.12
C ALA A 32 -11.31 -3.89 -6.38
N LEU A 33 -10.28 -4.71 -6.13
CA LEU A 33 -10.38 -5.90 -5.29
C LEU A 33 -10.53 -5.53 -3.81
N LEU A 34 -9.68 -4.64 -3.30
CA LEU A 34 -9.71 -4.16 -1.90
C LEU A 34 -11.06 -3.53 -1.54
N ALA A 35 -11.67 -2.78 -2.46
CA ALA A 35 -12.98 -2.16 -2.23
C ALA A 35 -14.12 -3.18 -1.99
N LYS A 36 -13.92 -4.46 -2.36
CA LYS A 36 -14.86 -5.55 -2.11
C LYS A 36 -14.58 -6.29 -0.81
N ASP A 37 -13.48 -5.98 -0.12
CA ASP A 37 -13.12 -6.62 1.13
C ASP A 37 -14.12 -6.21 2.24
N PRO A 38 -14.67 -7.16 3.03
CA PRO A 38 -15.56 -6.85 4.14
C PRO A 38 -14.97 -5.90 5.19
N GLU A 39 -13.65 -5.85 5.30
CA GLU A 39 -12.91 -5.01 6.23
C GLU A 39 -12.60 -3.63 5.65
N PHE A 40 -12.82 -3.40 4.36
CA PHE A 40 -12.59 -2.11 3.70
C PHE A 40 -13.24 -0.91 4.43
N PRO A 41 -14.47 -1.00 5.00
CA PRO A 41 -15.06 0.10 5.75
C PRO A 41 -14.19 0.59 6.92
N LYS A 42 -13.36 -0.27 7.52
CA LYS A 42 -12.44 0.11 8.62
C LYS A 42 -11.29 0.99 8.12
N LEU A 43 -10.98 0.92 6.83
CA LEU A 43 -9.92 1.69 6.16
C LEU A 43 -10.43 3.05 5.64
N ILE A 44 -11.71 3.38 5.79
CA ILE A 44 -12.28 4.65 5.32
C ILE A 44 -12.19 5.72 6.42
N VAL A 45 -12.00 6.97 6.03
CA VAL A 45 -12.25 8.16 6.87
C VAL A 45 -13.54 8.80 6.41
N THR A 46 -14.53 8.87 7.29
CA THR A 46 -15.79 9.54 6.99
C THR A 46 -15.63 11.05 7.04
N ARG A 47 -16.54 11.77 6.35
CA ARG A 47 -16.60 13.23 6.40
C ARG A 47 -16.65 13.76 7.84
N LYS A 48 -17.47 13.14 8.69
CA LYS A 48 -17.60 13.52 10.11
C LYS A 48 -16.27 13.40 10.86
N GLN A 49 -15.57 12.27 10.71
CA GLN A 49 -14.27 12.06 11.35
C GLN A 49 -13.23 13.10 10.90
N PHE A 50 -13.23 13.45 9.61
CA PHE A 50 -12.34 14.47 9.08
C PHE A 50 -12.67 15.87 9.61
N GLU A 51 -13.95 16.26 9.61
CA GLU A 51 -14.38 17.57 10.11
C GLU A 51 -14.11 17.75 11.62
N GLU A 52 -14.14 16.66 12.40
CA GLU A 52 -13.87 16.67 13.85
C GLU A 52 -12.38 16.71 14.19
N ASN A 53 -11.53 15.99 13.44
CA ASN A 53 -10.13 15.76 13.82
C ASN A 53 -9.11 16.38 12.85
N GLY A 54 -9.57 16.87 11.69
CA GLY A 54 -8.75 17.51 10.68
C GLY A 54 -7.80 16.56 9.93
N LEU A 55 -6.80 17.16 9.28
CA LEU A 55 -5.83 16.45 8.44
C LEU A 55 -4.94 15.49 9.22
N THR A 56 -4.55 15.83 10.45
CA THR A 56 -3.67 15.01 11.28
C THR A 56 -4.24 13.61 11.49
N PHE A 57 -5.55 13.48 11.63
CA PHE A 57 -6.22 12.19 11.74
C PHE A 57 -6.05 11.30 10.49
N CYS A 58 -6.03 11.90 9.29
CA CYS A 58 -5.74 11.14 8.07
C CYS A 58 -4.28 10.72 8.02
N LEU A 59 -3.35 11.60 8.40
CA LEU A 59 -1.93 11.30 8.42
C LEU A 59 -1.62 10.16 9.41
N ASP A 60 -2.17 10.20 10.61
CA ASP A 60 -1.98 9.16 11.62
C ASP A 60 -2.58 7.82 11.19
N LYS A 61 -3.74 7.84 10.51
CA LYS A 61 -4.43 6.61 10.10
C LYS A 61 -3.77 5.91 8.90
N PHE A 62 -3.16 6.67 8.00
CA PHE A 62 -2.59 6.17 6.74
C PHE A 62 -1.08 6.36 6.68
N ASP A 63 -0.40 6.43 7.83
CA ASP A 63 1.05 6.46 7.89
C ASP A 63 1.63 5.15 7.32
N VAL A 64 2.69 5.25 6.51
CA VAL A 64 3.32 4.14 5.76
C VAL A 64 4.78 4.00 6.15
#